data_AF-A0A952BDH8-F1
#
_entry.id   AF-A0A952BDH8-F1
#
_cell.length_a   1.000
_cell.length_b   1.000
_cell.length_c   1.000
_cell.angle_alpha   90.00
_cell.angle_beta   90.00
_cell.angle_gamma   90.00
#
_symmetry.space_group_name_H-M   'P 1'
#
loop_
_entity.id
_entity.type
_entity.pdbx_description
1 polymer ?
#
loop_
_entity_poly.entity_id
_entity_poly.type
_entity_poly.pdbx_seq_one_letter_code
_entity_poly.pdbx_strand_id
1 'polypeptide(L)'
;MVTFKRGALDLAEGQTEERLLGSPTALWKTALRRLFRRKTGIVGMILVGFMFFVAVAAPVIAPYDPNNVLIGKEPVRKRAAPCIHLLGCSIEEPQHF
;
A
#
# COMPACT_ATOMS: atom_id res chain seq x y z
N MET A 1 -4.64 0.16 65.59
CA MET A 1 -5.28 -0.51 64.44
C MET A 1 -5.31 0.39 63.19
N VAL A 2 -4.19 1.07 62.85
CA VAL A 2 -4.13 2.05 61.73
C VAL A 2 -3.00 1.74 60.73
N THR A 3 -1.98 0.96 61.13
CA THR A 3 -0.81 0.62 60.30
C THR A 3 -1.13 -0.35 59.15
N PHE A 4 -2.07 -1.29 59.34
CA PHE A 4 -2.35 -2.34 58.36
C PHE A 4 -3.05 -1.82 57.08
N LYS A 5 -3.84 -0.73 57.19
CA LYS A 5 -4.53 -0.13 56.04
C LYS A 5 -3.60 0.67 55.11
N ARG A 6 -2.48 1.18 55.65
CA ARG A 6 -1.46 1.89 54.86
C ARG A 6 -0.68 0.91 53.97
N GLY A 7 -0.20 -0.20 54.54
CA GLY A 7 0.54 -1.21 53.77
C GLY A 7 -0.24 -1.86 52.61
N ALA A 8 -1.57 -1.97 52.72
CA ALA A 8 -2.40 -2.49 51.62
C ALA A 8 -2.61 -1.49 50.47
N LEU A 9 -2.54 -0.18 50.73
CA LEU A 9 -2.62 0.86 49.71
C LEU A 9 -1.28 1.05 48.99
N ASP A 10 -0.15 1.00 49.73
CA ASP A 10 1.20 1.10 49.16
C ASP A 10 1.49 -0.02 48.14
N LEU A 11 0.96 -1.23 48.36
CA LEU A 11 1.08 -2.36 47.43
C LEU A 11 0.20 -2.20 46.17
N ALA A 12 -0.90 -1.44 46.26
CA ALA A 12 -1.75 -1.15 45.11
C ALA A 12 -1.18 -0.01 44.26
N GLU A 13 -0.55 0.97 44.89
CA GLU A 13 0.12 2.09 44.21
C GLU A 13 1.34 1.60 43.42
N GLY A 14 2.22 0.79 44.01
CA GLY A 14 3.41 0.25 43.33
C GLY A 14 3.13 -0.73 42.18
N GLN A 15 2.04 -1.51 42.25
CA GLN A 15 1.64 -2.42 41.17
C GLN A 15 1.06 -1.69 39.94
N THR A 16 0.57 -0.47 40.13
CA THR A 16 -0.05 0.33 39.06
C THR A 16 1.02 1.08 38.26
N GLU A 17 2.11 1.51 38.90
CA GLU A 17 3.21 2.21 38.23
C GLU A 17 4.03 1.29 37.30
N GLU A 18 4.37 0.07 37.73
CA GLU A 18 5.07 -0.91 36.86
C GLU A 18 4.21 -1.39 35.68
N ARG A 19 2.88 -1.47 35.85
CA ARG A 19 1.97 -1.81 34.74
C ARG A 19 1.86 -0.70 33.69
N LEU A 20 2.13 0.54 34.08
CA LEU A 20 2.06 1.71 33.20
C LEU A 20 3.38 1.93 32.42
N LEU A 21 4.50 1.39 32.92
CA LEU A 21 5.82 1.40 32.27
C LEU A 21 6.06 0.17 31.36
N GLY A 22 5.12 -0.77 31.31
CA GLY A 22 5.16 -1.95 30.45
C GLY A 22 5.22 -1.58 28.97
N SER A 23 6.36 -1.90 28.33
CA SER A 23 6.77 -1.45 27.00
C SER A 23 5.63 -1.19 25.99
N PRO A 24 5.59 -0.01 25.34
CA PRO A 24 4.61 0.35 24.29
C PRO A 24 4.58 -0.58 23.06
N THR A 25 5.50 -1.55 22.98
CA THR A 25 5.70 -2.43 21.82
C THR A 25 4.53 -3.37 21.53
N ALA A 26 3.61 -3.52 22.49
CA ALA A 26 2.47 -4.43 22.35
C ALA A 26 1.34 -3.90 21.45
N LEU A 27 1.18 -2.58 21.27
CA LEU A 27 0.05 -2.03 20.51
C LEU A 27 0.16 -2.33 19.01
N TRP A 28 1.29 -2.00 18.38
CA TRP A 28 1.52 -2.27 16.95
C TRP A 28 1.53 -3.75 16.62
N LYS A 29 2.21 -4.56 17.45
CA LYS A 29 2.26 -6.03 17.27
C LYS A 29 0.87 -6.65 17.40
N THR A 30 0.04 -6.15 18.32
CA THR A 30 -1.34 -6.61 18.48
C THR A 30 -2.21 -6.18 17.31
N ALA A 31 -2.10 -4.93 16.85
CA ALA A 31 -2.82 -4.43 15.67
C ALA A 31 -2.48 -5.25 14.41
N LEU A 32 -1.19 -5.49 14.18
CA LEU A 32 -0.70 -6.29 13.05
C LEU A 32 -1.21 -7.73 13.16
N ARG A 33 -1.07 -8.37 14.32
CA ARG A 33 -1.63 -9.72 14.58
C ARG A 33 -3.13 -9.78 14.31
N ARG A 34 -3.88 -8.73 14.66
CA ARG A 34 -5.34 -8.67 14.45
C ARG A 34 -5.69 -8.51 12.98
N LEU A 35 -4.91 -7.72 12.23
CA LEU A 35 -5.06 -7.53 10.79
C LEU A 35 -4.89 -8.87 10.04
N PHE A 36 -3.81 -9.59 10.32
CA PHE A 36 -3.52 -10.89 9.70
C PHE A 36 -4.47 -12.02 10.14
N ARG A 37 -5.19 -11.89 11.27
CA ARG A 37 -6.17 -12.88 11.74
C ARG A 37 -7.54 -12.76 11.07
N ARG A 38 -7.86 -11.64 10.43
CA ARG A 38 -9.18 -11.38 9.84
C ARG A 38 -9.12 -11.59 8.32
N LYS A 39 -10.09 -12.32 7.77
CA LYS A 39 -10.17 -12.57 6.31
C LYS A 39 -10.24 -11.27 5.51
N THR A 40 -10.94 -10.26 6.02
CA THR A 40 -11.03 -8.93 5.40
C THR A 40 -9.68 -8.21 5.35
N GLY A 41 -8.88 -8.32 6.41
CA GLY A 41 -7.52 -7.76 6.46
C GLY A 41 -6.57 -8.43 5.47
N ILE A 42 -6.68 -9.75 5.30
CA ILE A 42 -5.90 -10.52 4.32
C ILE A 42 -6.25 -10.11 2.89
N VAL A 43 -7.54 -9.91 2.56
CA VAL A 43 -7.95 -9.47 1.22
C VAL A 43 -7.35 -8.10 0.88
N GLY A 44 -7.38 -7.15 1.82
CA GLY A 44 -6.75 -5.84 1.62
C GLY A 44 -5.24 -5.94 1.41
N MET A 45 -4.57 -6.77 2.23
CA MET A 45 -3.14 -7.06 2.07
C MET A 45 -2.80 -7.66 0.69
N ILE A 46 -3.62 -8.59 0.19
CA ILE A 46 -3.44 -9.20 -1.13
C ILE A 46 -3.59 -8.14 -2.23
N LEU A 47 -4.62 -7.29 -2.15
CA LEU A 47 -4.85 -6.24 -3.14
C LEU A 47 -3.67 -5.26 -3.22
N VAL A 48 -3.18 -4.80 -2.07
CA VAL A 48 -2.02 -3.90 -2.00
C VAL A 48 -0.77 -4.58 -2.51
N GLY A 49 -0.54 -5.84 -2.11
CA GLY A 49 0.60 -6.64 -2.60
C GLY A 49 0.55 -6.86 -4.11
N PHE A 50 -0.64 -7.08 -4.67
CA PHE A 50 -0.83 -7.22 -6.11
C PHE A 50 -0.51 -5.93 -6.86
N MET A 51 -1.02 -4.77 -6.40
CA MET A 51 -0.65 -3.48 -6.99
C MET A 51 0.85 -3.23 -6.93
N PHE A 52 1.48 -3.55 -5.80
CA PHE A 52 2.93 -3.42 -5.65
C PHE A 52 3.69 -4.32 -6.64
N PHE A 53 3.24 -5.57 -6.80
CA PHE A 53 3.83 -6.49 -7.77
C PHE A 53 3.71 -5.97 -9.21
N VAL A 54 2.54 -5.45 -9.60
CA VAL A 54 2.33 -4.83 -10.92
C VAL A 54 3.26 -3.63 -11.10
N ALA A 55 3.44 -2.79 -10.07
CA ALA A 55 4.34 -1.63 -10.15
C ALA A 55 5.81 -2.03 -10.38
N VAL A 56 6.29 -3.08 -9.68
CA VAL A 56 7.65 -3.60 -9.89
C VAL A 56 7.79 -4.29 -11.24
N ALA A 57 6.73 -4.96 -11.72
CA ALA A 57 6.68 -5.59 -13.03
C ALA A 57 6.40 -4.61 -14.20
N ALA A 58 6.15 -3.33 -13.91
CA ALA A 58 5.84 -2.31 -14.92
C ALA A 58 6.83 -2.25 -16.11
N PRO A 59 8.17 -2.24 -15.92
CA PRO A 59 9.10 -2.19 -17.04
C PRO A 59 9.09 -3.46 -17.91
N VAL A 60 8.63 -4.60 -17.37
CA VAL A 60 8.49 -5.85 -18.13
C VAL A 60 7.20 -5.86 -18.94
N ILE A 61 6.11 -5.30 -18.38
CA ILE A 61 4.78 -5.27 -19.01
C ILE A 61 4.70 -4.17 -20.08
N ALA A 62 5.29 -3.00 -19.82
CA ALA A 62 5.29 -1.85 -20.71
C ALA A 62 6.72 -1.32 -20.88
N PRO A 63 7.53 -1.92 -21.77
CA PRO A 63 8.92 -1.52 -22.00
C PRO A 63 9.06 -0.24 -22.84
N TYR A 64 8.10 0.67 -22.76
CA TYR A 64 8.10 1.96 -23.44
C TYR A 64 8.25 3.09 -22.41
N ASP A 65 9.11 4.05 -22.70
CA ASP A 65 9.32 5.18 -21.81
C ASP A 65 8.10 6.13 -21.85
N PRO A 66 7.39 6.36 -20.72
CA PRO A 66 6.18 7.18 -20.69
C PRO A 66 6.46 8.68 -20.91
N ASN A 67 7.71 9.11 -20.85
CA ASN A 67 8.11 10.50 -21.06
C ASN A 67 8.60 10.76 -22.49
N ASN A 68 8.68 9.73 -23.34
CA ASN A 68 9.01 9.92 -24.75
C ASN A 68 7.87 10.64 -25.47
N VAL A 69 8.15 11.85 -25.94
CA VAL A 69 7.22 12.66 -26.72
C VAL A 69 7.40 12.35 -28.21
N LEU A 70 6.37 11.82 -28.86
CA LEU A 70 6.40 11.48 -30.30
C LEU A 70 6.17 12.69 -31.22
N ILE A 71 5.76 13.82 -30.65
CA ILE A 71 5.44 15.07 -31.37
C ILE A 71 6.72 15.66 -31.94
N GLY A 72 6.83 15.67 -33.27
CA GLY A 72 8.02 16.15 -34.00
C GLY A 72 8.99 15.06 -34.43
N LYS A 73 8.78 13.79 -34.03
CA LYS A 73 9.46 12.61 -34.60
C LYS A 73 8.61 11.97 -35.70
N GLU A 74 7.30 11.97 -35.51
CA GLU A 74 6.30 11.43 -36.43
C GLU A 74 5.19 12.46 -36.66
N PRO A 75 4.42 12.36 -37.76
CA PRO A 75 3.34 13.29 -38.08
C PRO A 75 2.08 13.08 -37.21
N VAL A 76 2.25 13.09 -35.88
CA VAL A 76 1.18 12.87 -34.90
C VAL A 76 0.81 14.16 -34.16
N ARG A 77 -0.49 14.43 -33.99
CA ARG A 77 -1.01 15.58 -33.23
C ARG A 77 -1.23 15.19 -31.77
N LYS A 78 -1.08 16.15 -30.84
CA LYS A 78 -1.45 15.94 -29.42
C LYS A 78 -2.91 15.49 -29.33
N ARG A 79 -3.15 14.37 -28.65
CA ARG A 79 -4.49 13.75 -28.48
C ARG A 79 -5.16 13.36 -29.82
N ALA A 80 -4.38 12.86 -30.77
CA ALA A 80 -4.95 12.20 -31.95
C ALA A 80 -5.80 10.99 -31.51
N ALA A 81 -6.85 10.69 -32.29
CA ALA A 81 -7.68 9.53 -32.04
C ALA A 81 -6.85 8.24 -32.23
N PRO A 82 -7.12 7.17 -31.43
CA PRO A 82 -6.41 5.91 -31.58
C PRO A 82 -6.73 5.30 -32.95
N CYS A 83 -5.72 5.25 -33.82
CA CYS A 83 -5.83 4.67 -35.15
C CYS A 83 -5.52 3.19 -35.07
N ILE A 84 -6.54 2.35 -34.97
CA ILE A 84 -6.38 0.90 -35.00
C ILE A 84 -6.78 0.39 -36.39
N HIS A 85 -5.87 -0.30 -37.09
CA HIS A 85 -6.12 -0.86 -38.43
C HIS A 85 -7.37 -1.77 -38.46
N LEU A 86 -7.67 -2.45 -37.34
CA LEU A 86 -8.84 -3.31 -37.20
C LEU A 86 -10.19 -2.56 -37.26
N LEU A 87 -10.21 -1.25 -36.95
CA LEU A 87 -11.43 -0.42 -36.96
C LEU A 87 -11.55 0.46 -38.22
N GLY A 88 -10.76 0.19 -39.27
CA GLY A 88 -10.91 0.83 -40.58
C GLY A 88 -10.00 2.03 -40.85
N CYS A 89 -8.90 2.16 -40.11
CA CYS A 89 -7.89 3.19 -40.36
C CYS A 89 -6.87 2.76 -41.44
N SER A 90 -6.26 3.72 -42.13
CA SER A 90 -5.34 3.49 -43.25
C SER A 90 -4.00 2.91 -42.78
N ILE A 91 -3.36 2.05 -43.60
CA ILE A 91 -2.10 1.34 -43.23
C ILE A 91 -0.89 2.31 -43.16
N GLU A 92 -1.04 3.54 -43.65
CA GLU A 92 0.04 4.52 -43.67
C GLU A 92 0.24 5.26 -42.34
N GLU A 93 -0.70 5.11 -41.39
CA GLU A 93 -0.61 5.74 -40.07
C GLU A 93 0.05 4.78 -39.05
N PRO A 94 1.02 5.26 -38.24
CA PRO A 94 1.70 4.41 -37.27
C PRO A 94 0.74 3.98 -36.15
N GLN A 95 0.69 2.66 -35.90
CA GLN A 95 0.01 2.12 -34.72
C GLN A 95 0.91 2.20 -33.50
N HIS A 96 0.47 2.97 -32.50
CA HIS A 96 1.08 2.98 -31.18
C HIS A 96 0.31 2.01 -30.27
N PHE A 97 1.02 1.01 -29.75
CA PHE A 97 0.51 0.00 -28.82
C PHE A 97 1.03 0.24 -27.41
#